data_AF-A0A352NWI1-F1
#
_entry.id   AF-A0A352NWI1-F1
#
_cell.length_a   1.000
_cell.length_b   1.000
_cell.length_c   1.000
_cell.angle_alpha   90.00
_cell.angle_beta   90.00
_cell.angle_gamma   90.00
#
_symmetry.space_group_name_H-M   'P 1'
#
loop_
_entity.id
_entity.type
_entity.pdbx_description
1 polymer ?
#
loop_
_entity_poly.entity_id
_entity_poly.type
_entity_poly.pdbx_seq_one_letter_code
_entity_poly.pdbx_strand_id
1 'polypeptide(L)'
;NEKIEGFFKVCKILDNTEGKGVLIPWTNIGGLVLKDEVEQEIMKENFHIYYMHNLRDAVEILMDTDYDSVIYGARRELKKYLPGKEKRKKSL
;
A
#
# COMPACT_ATOMS: atom_id res chain seq x y z
N ASN A 1 -14.73 4.36 6.15
CA ASN A 1 -14.71 5.84 6.20
C ASN A 1 -13.67 6.35 7.20
N GLU A 2 -13.76 6.02 8.51
CA GLU A 2 -12.84 6.52 9.55
C GLU A 2 -11.33 6.44 9.24
N LYS A 3 -10.84 5.31 8.70
CA LYS A 3 -9.41 5.17 8.36
C LYS A 3 -8.95 6.17 7.30
N ILE A 4 -9.80 6.45 6.32
CA ILE A 4 -9.52 7.39 5.21
C ILE A 4 -9.50 8.81 5.77
N GLU A 5 -10.53 9.18 6.52
CA GLU A 5 -10.64 10.50 7.14
C GLU A 5 -9.53 10.77 8.16
N GLY A 6 -9.13 9.74 8.92
CA GLY A 6 -8.01 9.82 9.85
C GLY A 6 -6.70 10.11 9.15
N PHE A 7 -6.40 9.40 8.06
CA PHE A 7 -5.20 9.66 7.25
C PHE A 7 -5.24 11.05 6.59
N PHE A 8 -6.37 11.43 6.01
CA PHE A 8 -6.60 12.76 5.44
C PHE A 8 -6.35 13.88 6.48
N LYS A 9 -6.85 13.72 7.71
CA LYS A 9 -6.62 14.66 8.81
C LYS A 9 -5.14 14.77 9.15
N VAL A 10 -4.41 13.65 9.21
CA VAL A 10 -2.96 13.65 9.46
C VAL A 10 -2.21 14.38 8.35
N CYS A 11 -2.59 14.18 7.08
CA CYS A 11 -2.00 14.89 5.95
C CYS A 11 -2.13 16.42 6.09
N LYS A 12 -3.34 16.90 6.41
CA LYS A 12 -3.60 18.34 6.65
C LYS A 12 -2.87 18.92 7.86
N ILE A 13 -2.59 18.11 8.89
CA ILE A 13 -1.87 18.56 10.09
C ILE A 13 -0.37 18.68 9.82
N LEU A 14 0.20 17.71 9.09
CA LEU A 14 1.65 17.66 8.87
C LEU A 14 2.09 18.60 7.75
N ASP A 15 1.27 18.77 6.71
CA ASP A 15 1.58 19.55 5.53
C ASP A 15 0.27 19.88 4.77
N ASN A 16 0.02 19.23 3.63
CA ASN A 16 -1.15 19.41 2.79
C ASN A 16 -1.70 18.04 2.34
N THR A 17 -2.70 18.01 1.49
CA THR A 17 -3.30 16.79 0.93
C THR A 17 -2.75 16.41 -0.44
N GLU A 18 -2.10 17.34 -1.14
CA GLU A 18 -1.65 17.22 -2.54
C GLU A 18 -0.75 16.00 -2.78
N GLY A 19 -1.12 15.21 -3.80
CA GLY A 19 -0.41 13.98 -4.19
C GLY A 19 -0.53 12.84 -3.18
N LYS A 20 -1.36 12.97 -2.13
CA LYS A 20 -1.54 11.95 -1.09
C LYS A 20 -2.80 11.15 -1.35
N GLY A 21 -2.86 9.93 -0.82
CA GLY A 21 -4.02 9.08 -1.03
C GLY A 21 -4.02 7.82 -0.21
N VAL A 22 -5.09 7.06 -0.36
CA VAL A 22 -5.30 5.78 0.33
C VAL A 22 -5.58 4.69 -0.66
N LEU A 23 -5.06 3.49 -0.38
CA LEU A 23 -5.38 2.27 -1.10
C LEU A 23 -6.37 1.45 -0.27
N ILE A 24 -7.50 1.06 -0.85
CA ILE A 24 -8.57 0.31 -0.17
C ILE A 24 -8.96 -0.97 -0.92
N PRO A 25 -9.53 -1.98 -0.24
CA PRO A 25 -10.12 -3.13 -0.93
C PRO A 25 -11.31 -2.72 -1.80
N TRP A 26 -11.44 -3.31 -3.00
CA TRP A 26 -12.58 -3.12 -3.91
C TRP A 26 -13.94 -3.32 -3.22
N THR A 27 -14.01 -4.30 -2.32
CA THR A 27 -15.23 -4.63 -1.56
C THR A 27 -15.74 -3.48 -0.69
N ASN A 28 -14.90 -2.50 -0.37
CA ASN A 28 -15.27 -1.38 0.50
C ASN A 28 -15.85 -0.19 -0.27
N ILE A 29 -15.77 -0.18 -1.61
CA ILE A 29 -16.22 0.96 -2.43
C ILE A 29 -17.70 1.25 -2.24
N GLY A 30 -18.55 0.22 -2.23
CA GLY A 30 -20.01 0.39 -2.09
C GLY A 30 -20.46 0.95 -0.73
N GLY A 31 -19.58 0.96 0.29
CA GLY A 31 -19.86 1.50 1.62
C GLY A 31 -19.16 2.83 1.93
N LEU A 32 -18.52 3.46 0.94
CA LEU A 32 -17.87 4.74 1.12
C LEU A 32 -18.88 5.86 1.26
N VAL A 33 -18.83 6.53 2.40
CA VAL A 33 -19.54 7.79 2.65
C VAL A 33 -18.56 8.66 3.42
N LEU A 34 -17.96 9.63 2.75
CA LEU A 34 -16.90 10.47 3.30
C LEU A 34 -17.47 11.84 3.66
N LYS A 35 -16.79 12.54 4.56
CA LYS A 35 -17.10 13.95 4.81
C LYS A 35 -16.86 14.78 3.55
N ASP A 36 -17.69 15.80 3.37
CA ASP A 36 -17.61 16.76 2.26
C ASP A 36 -16.19 17.32 2.05
N GLU A 37 -15.45 17.60 3.12
CA GLU A 37 -14.08 18.13 3.01
C GLU A 37 -13.12 17.17 2.30
N VAL A 38 -13.33 15.86 2.45
CA VAL A 38 -12.51 14.83 1.81
C VAL A 38 -12.92 14.71 0.35
N GLU A 39 -14.23 14.68 0.07
CA GLU A 39 -14.77 14.61 -1.30
C GLU A 39 -14.33 15.82 -2.13
N GLN A 40 -14.34 17.02 -1.54
CA GLN A 40 -13.87 18.24 -2.21
C GLN A 40 -12.39 18.17 -2.61
N GLU A 41 -11.53 17.64 -1.75
CA GLU A 41 -10.10 17.50 -2.07
C GLU A 41 -9.85 16.38 -3.10
N ILE A 42 -10.71 15.36 -3.14
CA ILE A 42 -10.70 14.35 -4.22
C ILE A 42 -11.13 15.00 -5.55
N MET A 43 -12.19 15.81 -5.55
CA MET A 43 -12.65 16.51 -6.76
C MET A 43 -11.63 17.51 -7.31
N LYS A 44 -10.76 18.06 -6.46
CA LYS A 44 -9.65 18.94 -6.85
C LYS A 44 -8.39 18.17 -7.27
N GLU A 45 -8.43 16.84 -7.28
CA GLU A 45 -7.27 15.97 -7.53
C GLU A 45 -6.12 16.13 -6.52
N ASN A 46 -6.38 16.74 -5.36
CA ASN A 46 -5.38 16.87 -4.32
C ASN A 46 -5.22 15.55 -3.56
N PHE A 47 -6.32 14.84 -3.31
CA PHE A 47 -6.33 13.58 -2.56
C PHE A 47 -6.90 12.43 -3.37
N HIS A 48 -6.32 11.25 -3.28
CA HIS A 48 -6.69 10.12 -4.13
C HIS A 48 -7.17 8.89 -3.36
N ILE A 49 -8.15 8.19 -3.92
CA ILE A 49 -8.58 6.87 -3.43
C ILE A 49 -8.30 5.86 -4.54
N TYR A 50 -7.36 4.95 -4.26
CA TYR A 50 -7.04 3.81 -5.10
C TYR A 50 -7.72 2.56 -4.54
N TYR A 51 -8.01 1.59 -5.41
CA TYR A 51 -8.57 0.32 -4.99
C TYR A 51 -7.74 -0.87 -5.45
N MET A 52 -7.80 -1.96 -4.67
CA MET A 52 -7.16 -3.24 -4.96
C MET A 52 -8.18 -4.38 -4.88
N HIS A 53 -8.10 -5.35 -5.79
CA HIS A 53 -8.84 -6.60 -5.68
C HIS A 53 -8.06 -7.64 -4.87
N ASN A 54 -6.73 -7.60 -4.95
CA ASN A 54 -5.86 -8.56 -4.29
C ASN A 54 -4.48 -7.95 -3.96
N LEU A 55 -3.60 -8.75 -3.35
CA LEU A 55 -2.27 -8.31 -2.93
C LEU A 55 -1.36 -7.90 -4.10
N ARG A 56 -1.50 -8.52 -5.28
CA ARG A 56 -0.71 -8.17 -6.47
C ARG A 56 -0.96 -6.72 -6.86
N ASP A 57 -2.23 -6.35 -7.05
CA ASP A 57 -2.62 -4.98 -7.39
C ASP A 57 -2.08 -3.98 -6.35
N ALA A 58 -2.15 -4.35 -5.07
CA ALA A 58 -1.68 -3.50 -3.99
C ALA A 58 -0.18 -3.19 -4.07
N VAL A 59 0.62 -4.22 -4.31
CA VAL A 59 2.07 -4.09 -4.44
C VAL A 59 2.42 -3.27 -5.69
N GLU A 60 1.75 -3.53 -6.82
CA GLU A 60 2.03 -2.85 -8.07
C GLU A 60 1.69 -1.35 -7.98
N ILE A 61 0.55 -1.00 -7.37
CA ILE A 61 0.16 0.41 -7.15
C ILE A 61 1.13 1.11 -6.20
N LEU A 62 1.53 0.47 -5.10
CA LEU A 62 2.37 1.11 -4.07
C LEU A 62 3.83 1.24 -4.47
N MET A 63 4.34 0.32 -5.30
CA MET A 63 5.75 0.24 -5.66
C MET A 63 6.04 0.77 -7.06
N ASP A 64 5.01 1.07 -7.85
CA ASP A 64 5.11 1.50 -9.25
C ASP A 64 5.99 0.56 -10.10
N THR A 65 5.85 -0.74 -9.88
CA THR A 65 6.62 -1.78 -10.57
C THR A 65 5.89 -3.13 -10.51
N ASP A 66 6.28 -4.07 -11.37
CA ASP A 66 5.62 -5.37 -11.42
C ASP A 66 5.84 -6.17 -10.12
N TYR A 67 4.80 -6.90 -9.71
CA TYR A 67 4.82 -7.67 -8.46
C TYR A 67 5.99 -8.66 -8.39
N ASP A 68 6.33 -9.31 -9.50
CA ASP A 68 7.35 -10.35 -9.51
C ASP A 68 8.74 -9.78 -9.26
N SER A 69 9.04 -8.58 -9.78
CA SER A 69 10.24 -7.80 -9.46
C SER A 69 10.32 -7.43 -7.98
N VAL A 70 9.23 -6.97 -7.37
CA VAL A 70 9.18 -6.67 -5.92
C VAL A 70 9.45 -7.92 -5.09
N ILE A 71 8.78 -9.02 -5.39
CA ILE A 71 8.93 -10.29 -4.67
C ILE A 71 10.34 -10.87 -4.86
N TYR A 72 10.93 -10.74 -6.05
CA TYR A 72 12.31 -11.14 -6.29
C TYR A 72 13.28 -10.33 -5.41
N GLY A 73 13.13 -9.01 -5.37
CA GLY A 73 13.91 -8.12 -4.51
C GLY A 73 13.80 -8.49 -3.03
N ALA A 74 12.57 -8.67 -2.54
CA ALA A 74 12.30 -9.05 -1.15
C ALA A 74 12.92 -10.41 -0.79
N ARG A 75 12.77 -11.43 -1.66
CA ARG A 75 13.35 -12.76 -1.44
C ARG A 75 14.87 -12.73 -1.44
N ARG A 76 15.49 -11.93 -2.32
CA ARG A 76 16.95 -11.76 -2.37
C ARG A 76 17.46 -11.16 -1.05
N GLU A 77 16.75 -10.18 -0.50
CA GLU A 77 17.10 -9.56 0.78
C GLU A 77 16.95 -10.53 1.95
N LEU A 78 15.81 -11.24 2.02
CA LEU A 78 15.52 -12.20 3.10
C LEU A 78 16.57 -13.31 3.21
N LYS A 79 17.18 -13.75 2.09
CA LYS A 79 18.25 -14.76 2.09
C LYS A 79 19.45 -14.37 2.94
N LYS A 80 19.71 -13.08 3.18
CA LYS A 80 20.81 -12.63 4.06
C LYS A 80 20.57 -12.99 5.53
N TYR A 81 19.32 -13.12 5.93
CA TYR A 81 18.89 -13.33 7.33
C TYR A 81 18.42 -14.75 7.60
N LEU A 82 18.10 -15.52 6.56
CA LEU A 82 17.74 -16.93 6.70
C LEU A 82 19.03 -17.77 6.82
N PRO A 83 19.30 -18.40 7.98
CA PRO A 83 20.48 -19.22 8.14
C PRO A 83 20.49 -20.34 7.09
N GLY A 84 21.61 -20.47 6.37
CA GLY A 84 21.76 -21.45 5.30
C GLY A 84 21.46 -22.86 5.78
N LYS A 85 20.56 -23.57 5.09
CA LYS A 85 20.41 -25.03 5.20
C LYS A 85 21.61 -25.78 4.61
N GLU A 86 22.82 -25.27 4.75
CA GLU A 86 24.07 -25.90 4.31
C GLU A 86 24.98 -26.11 5.52
N LYS A 87 24.72 -27.20 6.26
CA LYS A 87 25.70 -28.00 7.04
C LYS A 87 24.98 -29.15 7.78
N ARG A 88 24.26 -30.02 7.05
CA ARG A 88 23.89 -31.38 7.52
C ARG A 88 23.96 -32.39 6.36
N LYS A 89 25.10 -32.43 5.66
CA LYS A 89 25.55 -33.58 4.84
C LYS A 89 27.09 -33.64 4.83
N LYS A 90 27.66 -33.88 6.00
CA LYS A 90 28.97 -34.49 6.30
C LYS A 90 28.75 -35.05 7.70
N SER A 91 28.74 -36.35 7.95
CA SER A 91 29.72 -37.36 7.58
C SER A 91 29.10 -38.76 7.59
N LEU A 92 29.82 -39.66 6.92
CA LEU A 92 29.78 -41.12 6.87
C LEU A 92 29.10 -41.84 8.05
#